data_AF-A0A7V9L9P7-F1
#
_entry.id   AF-A0A7V9L9P7-F1
#
_cell.length_a   1.000
_cell.length_b   1.000
_cell.length_c   1.000
_cell.angle_alpha   90.00
_cell.angle_beta   90.00
_cell.angle_gamma   90.00
#
_symmetry.space_group_name_H-M   'P 1'
#
loop_
_entity.id
_entity.type
_entity.pdbx_description
1 polymer ?
#
loop_
_entity_poly.entity_id
_entity_poly.type
_entity_poly.pdbx_seq_one_letter_code
_entity_poly.pdbx_strand_id
1 'polypeptide(L)'
;MGVLFGLVACGGKEPVQLVDATSDAPAAACDPIDQMGCNPNEKCTWIIDQLSPEIGHIGCAPVSGGEAAVGGACLDAGDPGGPPAGPNGFDNCELGAVCVARICKTICDPQMAGIASGCDGSHTCGRYIGLLEASGANVAGACDSNCNVLDQTQFDGAAACGSSDPMAPNQGCYANPFFKEAPDGTTGSCAPVRSDTTIPTNPADQQNIDNVKHNDRTDRVKPLINPSTGNTFKNSCAPGYMPIYFENDTSMKTLCTGLCAPNPTGINSDIVAAKSSAQFGDDTVPVKLPRKAAAVAGDGLCEVLKKGNATEPENCVFLWGIFIQQDGTINPMLGPEGEQFGLCFPFSTFHYDSDNNMSEDKVFPNFASLPPRSASTPGVFPAAFDDACDFVGNGAACLRSEANLFQPMQAPQKQMMRLGDPSAPAIRR
;
A
#
# COMPACT_ATOMS: atom_id res chain seq x y z
N MET A 1 -53.71 -49.98 15.49
CA MET A 1 -52.64 -50.11 16.50
C MET A 1 -52.18 -48.71 16.86
N GLY A 2 -52.75 -48.15 17.93
CA GLY A 2 -52.38 -46.83 18.45
C GLY A 2 -51.44 -47.01 19.64
N VAL A 3 -50.26 -46.41 19.57
CA VAL A 3 -49.28 -46.43 20.66
C VAL A 3 -49.55 -45.23 21.56
N LEU A 4 -49.96 -45.53 22.79
CA LEU A 4 -50.21 -44.58 23.87
C LEU A 4 -48.88 -44.35 24.61
N PHE A 5 -48.34 -43.13 24.56
CA PHE A 5 -47.21 -42.74 25.41
C PHE A 5 -47.74 -42.25 26.76
N GLY A 6 -47.39 -42.95 27.84
CA GLY A 6 -47.65 -42.53 29.21
C GLY A 6 -46.57 -41.56 29.69
N LEU A 7 -46.99 -40.37 30.11
CA LEU A 7 -46.16 -39.43 30.86
C LEU A 7 -46.22 -39.82 32.34
N VAL A 8 -45.08 -40.23 32.90
CA VAL A 8 -44.88 -40.39 34.34
C VAL A 8 -44.53 -39.01 34.92
N ALA A 9 -45.44 -38.45 35.71
CA ALA A 9 -45.21 -37.23 36.48
C ALA A 9 -44.64 -37.60 37.86
N CYS A 10 -43.35 -37.38 38.07
CA CYS A 10 -42.74 -37.42 39.41
C CYS A 10 -42.92 -36.04 40.06
N GLY A 11 -43.92 -35.92 40.95
CA GLY A 11 -44.13 -34.75 41.79
C GLY A 11 -43.14 -34.70 42.96
N GLY A 12 -42.00 -34.04 42.75
CA GLY A 12 -41.12 -33.56 43.82
C GLY A 12 -41.32 -32.07 44.01
N LYS A 13 -41.71 -31.65 45.21
CA LYS A 13 -42.11 -30.27 45.57
C LYS A 13 -40.91 -29.39 45.94
N GLU A 14 -39.76 -29.62 45.33
CA GLU A 14 -38.59 -28.76 45.48
C GLU A 14 -38.61 -27.71 44.36
N PRO A 15 -38.36 -26.42 44.67
CA PRO A 15 -38.19 -25.42 43.62
C PRO A 15 -37.05 -25.90 42.72
N VAL A 16 -37.32 -25.99 41.43
CA VAL A 16 -36.27 -26.17 40.42
C VAL A 16 -35.33 -24.97 40.60
N GLN A 17 -34.21 -25.17 41.29
CA GLN A 17 -33.09 -24.26 41.17
C GLN A 17 -32.62 -24.41 39.74
N LEU A 18 -32.99 -23.44 38.90
CA LEU A 18 -32.20 -23.13 37.73
C LEU A 18 -30.84 -22.77 38.29
N VAL A 19 -29.92 -23.73 38.27
CA VAL A 19 -28.49 -23.46 38.37
C VAL A 19 -28.17 -22.75 37.07
N ASP A 20 -28.50 -21.46 37.02
CA ASP A 20 -27.88 -20.53 36.09
C ASP A 20 -26.41 -20.54 36.50
N ALA A 21 -25.58 -21.23 35.71
CA ALA A 21 -24.15 -21.24 35.94
C ALA A 21 -23.75 -19.77 36.15
N THR A 22 -23.13 -19.47 37.29
CA THR A 22 -22.69 -18.11 37.59
C THR A 22 -22.00 -17.58 36.35
N SER A 23 -22.58 -16.56 35.71
CA SER A 23 -22.09 -15.92 34.49
C SER A 23 -20.56 -16.00 34.48
N ASP A 24 -20.01 -17.00 33.78
CA ASP A 24 -18.57 -17.15 33.67
C ASP A 24 -18.09 -15.79 33.17
N ALA A 25 -17.22 -15.14 33.95
CA ALA A 25 -16.71 -13.83 33.57
C ALA A 25 -16.31 -13.94 32.09
N PRO A 26 -16.81 -13.05 31.21
CA PRO A 26 -16.67 -13.23 29.78
C PRO A 26 -15.20 -13.50 29.50
N ALA A 27 -14.91 -14.66 28.90
CA ALA A 27 -13.55 -15.04 28.57
C ALA A 27 -12.91 -13.83 27.87
N ALA A 28 -11.70 -13.46 28.30
CA ALA A 28 -11.02 -12.30 27.74
C ALA A 28 -11.02 -12.44 26.21
N ALA A 29 -11.38 -11.36 25.52
CA ALA A 29 -11.43 -11.40 24.07
C ALA A 29 -10.06 -11.82 23.51
N CYS A 30 -10.09 -12.62 22.46
CA CYS A 30 -8.92 -13.08 21.72
C CYS A 30 -8.14 -11.86 21.19
N ASP A 31 -6.90 -11.70 21.62
CA ASP A 31 -5.98 -10.67 21.12
C ASP A 31 -4.94 -11.32 20.18
N PRO A 32 -4.97 -11.02 18.86
CA PRO A 32 -4.08 -11.65 17.90
C PRO A 32 -2.65 -11.09 17.94
N ILE A 33 -2.42 -9.91 18.53
CA ILE A 33 -1.08 -9.34 18.68
C ILE A 33 -0.42 -9.95 19.90
N ASP A 34 -1.10 -9.91 21.05
CA ASP A 34 -0.55 -10.42 22.30
C ASP A 34 -0.69 -11.95 22.46
N GLN A 35 -1.44 -12.59 21.56
CA GLN A 35 -1.78 -14.02 21.62
C GLN A 35 -2.42 -14.42 22.97
N MET A 36 -3.28 -13.53 23.50
CA MET A 36 -4.00 -13.71 24.76
C MET A 36 -5.49 -14.01 24.53
N GLY A 37 -6.19 -14.46 25.58
CA GLY A 37 -7.63 -14.70 25.57
C GLY A 37 -8.06 -16.11 25.16
N CYS A 38 -7.15 -16.93 24.64
CA CYS A 38 -7.41 -18.32 24.27
C CYS A 38 -6.96 -19.33 25.34
N ASN A 39 -7.50 -20.55 25.29
CA ASN A 39 -7.11 -21.62 26.20
C ASN A 39 -5.68 -22.11 25.91
N PRO A 40 -5.04 -22.83 26.85
CA PRO A 40 -3.82 -23.57 26.54
C PRO A 40 -4.03 -24.49 25.33
N ASN A 41 -3.06 -24.50 24.41
CA ASN A 41 -3.11 -25.20 23.11
C ASN A 41 -4.12 -24.60 22.11
N GLU A 42 -4.43 -23.33 22.23
CA GLU A 42 -5.09 -22.54 21.19
C GLU A 42 -4.23 -21.32 20.84
N LYS A 43 -4.40 -20.80 19.63
CA LYS A 43 -3.84 -19.52 19.16
C LYS A 43 -4.95 -18.54 18.85
N CYS A 44 -4.65 -17.25 18.96
CA CYS A 44 -5.55 -16.21 18.49
C CYS A 44 -5.24 -15.91 17.01
N THR A 45 -6.17 -16.22 16.10
CA THR A 45 -5.97 -16.04 14.66
C THR A 45 -7.25 -15.58 13.94
N TRP A 46 -7.16 -15.40 12.62
CA TRP A 46 -8.30 -15.16 11.76
C TRP A 46 -9.01 -16.48 11.41
N ILE A 47 -10.32 -16.51 11.66
CA ILE A 47 -11.20 -17.64 11.33
C ILE A 47 -12.19 -17.16 10.27
N ILE A 48 -12.18 -17.80 9.10
CA ILE A 48 -13.16 -17.53 8.04
C ILE A 48 -14.51 -18.14 8.45
N ASP A 49 -15.57 -17.34 8.35
CA ASP A 49 -16.93 -17.83 8.60
C ASP A 49 -17.37 -18.72 7.43
N GLN A 50 -17.61 -20.00 7.70
CA GLN A 50 -18.00 -20.96 6.66
C GLN A 50 -19.32 -20.61 5.96
N LEU A 51 -20.21 -19.87 6.62
CA LEU A 51 -21.47 -19.43 6.02
C LEU A 51 -21.30 -18.18 5.15
N SER A 52 -20.16 -17.51 5.24
CA SER A 52 -19.83 -16.31 4.47
C SER A 52 -18.32 -16.26 4.27
N PRO A 53 -17.76 -17.03 3.33
CA PRO A 53 -16.30 -17.21 3.19
C PRO A 53 -15.55 -15.92 2.82
N GLU A 54 -16.28 -14.85 2.48
CA GLU A 54 -15.74 -13.50 2.26
C GLU A 54 -15.54 -12.72 3.58
N ILE A 55 -16.00 -13.26 4.71
CA ILE A 55 -15.98 -12.65 6.03
C ILE A 55 -15.29 -13.61 7.00
N GLY A 56 -14.50 -13.07 7.90
CA GLY A 56 -13.98 -13.81 9.04
C GLY A 56 -14.06 -12.99 10.32
N HIS A 57 -13.54 -13.57 11.39
CA HIS A 57 -13.43 -12.92 12.69
C HIS A 57 -12.16 -13.38 13.40
N ILE A 58 -11.73 -12.58 14.36
CA ILE A 58 -10.64 -12.95 15.27
C ILE A 58 -11.21 -13.96 16.29
N GLY A 59 -10.55 -15.11 16.45
CA GLY A 59 -11.00 -16.17 17.34
C GLY A 59 -9.90 -17.16 17.70
N CYS A 60 -10.21 -18.03 18.65
CA CYS A 60 -9.30 -19.05 19.14
C CYS A 60 -9.35 -20.29 18.24
N ALA A 61 -8.18 -20.69 17.74
CA ALA A 61 -8.02 -21.89 16.92
C ALA A 61 -7.09 -22.88 17.63
N PRO A 62 -7.38 -24.19 17.62
CA PRO A 62 -6.53 -25.18 18.27
C PRO A 62 -5.15 -25.26 17.60
N VAL A 63 -4.10 -25.45 18.40
CA VAL A 63 -2.76 -25.83 17.96
C VAL A 63 -2.46 -27.28 18.37
N SER A 64 -1.78 -28.00 17.49
CA SER A 64 -1.52 -29.43 17.51
C SER A 64 -0.04 -29.78 17.56
N GLY A 65 0.86 -28.80 17.37
CA GLY A 65 2.31 -28.97 17.29
C GLY A 65 2.82 -29.33 15.88
N GLY A 66 1.93 -29.39 14.88
CA GLY A 66 2.27 -29.63 13.47
C GLY A 66 2.11 -28.39 12.59
N GLU A 67 2.02 -27.22 13.19
CA GLU A 67 1.80 -25.96 12.50
C GLU A 67 2.99 -25.58 11.62
N ALA A 68 2.70 -24.86 10.53
CA ALA A 68 3.72 -24.29 9.66
C ALA A 68 4.38 -23.08 10.33
N ALA A 69 5.71 -23.09 10.38
CA ALA A 69 6.49 -21.95 10.86
C ALA A 69 6.33 -20.72 9.97
N VAL A 70 6.65 -19.53 10.47
CA VAL A 70 6.73 -18.30 9.66
C VAL A 70 7.62 -18.52 8.43
N GLY A 71 7.15 -18.04 7.26
CA GLY A 71 7.76 -18.28 5.95
C GLY A 71 7.42 -19.65 5.34
N GLY A 72 6.87 -20.58 6.12
CA GLY A 72 6.37 -21.86 5.66
C GLY A 72 5.11 -21.74 4.81
N ALA A 73 4.88 -22.73 3.95
CA ALA A 73 3.65 -22.82 3.18
C ALA A 73 2.46 -23.13 4.11
N CYS A 74 1.37 -22.42 3.89
CA CYS A 74 0.11 -22.65 4.60
C CYS A 74 -1.05 -22.75 3.63
N LEU A 75 -2.14 -23.32 4.14
CA LEU A 75 -3.41 -23.30 3.44
C LEU A 75 -4.22 -22.17 4.06
N ASP A 76 -4.66 -21.24 3.22
CA ASP A 76 -5.65 -20.28 3.68
C ASP A 76 -6.97 -21.01 3.93
N ALA A 77 -7.81 -20.41 4.76
CA ALA A 77 -9.09 -20.99 5.10
C ALA A 77 -10.11 -21.01 3.95
N GLY A 78 -9.78 -20.42 2.81
CA GLY A 78 -10.63 -20.34 1.64
C GLY A 78 -10.27 -21.33 0.54
N ASP A 79 -9.14 -22.04 0.60
CA ASP A 79 -8.64 -22.88 -0.49
C ASP A 79 -9.53 -24.12 -0.70
N PRO A 80 -10.32 -24.18 -1.79
CA PRO A 80 -11.27 -25.28 -2.02
C PRO A 80 -10.58 -26.58 -2.46
N GLY A 81 -9.25 -26.56 -2.70
CA GLY A 81 -8.48 -27.71 -3.19
C GLY A 81 -7.47 -28.29 -2.21
N GLY A 82 -7.23 -27.65 -1.06
CA GLY A 82 -6.34 -28.16 -0.03
C GLY A 82 -7.05 -29.15 0.92
N PRO A 83 -6.32 -30.02 1.66
CA PRO A 83 -6.90 -30.59 2.88
C PRO A 83 -7.41 -29.40 3.71
N PRO A 84 -8.65 -29.44 4.22
CA PRO A 84 -9.30 -28.26 4.77
C PRO A 84 -8.37 -27.62 5.80
N ALA A 85 -8.08 -26.32 5.64
CA ALA A 85 -7.80 -25.45 6.78
C ALA A 85 -8.73 -25.91 7.90
N GLY A 86 -8.18 -26.18 9.10
CA GLY A 86 -8.79 -27.09 10.06
C GLY A 86 -10.30 -26.84 10.20
N PRO A 87 -11.13 -27.87 10.48
CA PRO A 87 -12.56 -28.02 10.09
C PRO A 87 -13.54 -26.84 10.26
N ASN A 88 -13.09 -25.72 10.83
CA ASN A 88 -13.78 -24.48 11.10
C ASN A 88 -13.19 -23.25 10.35
N GLY A 89 -12.29 -23.41 9.38
CA GLY A 89 -11.80 -22.28 8.57
C GLY A 89 -10.73 -21.41 9.24
N PHE A 90 -9.82 -22.02 10.01
CA PHE A 90 -8.63 -21.33 10.55
C PHE A 90 -7.36 -21.82 9.86
N ASP A 91 -6.35 -20.94 9.77
CA ASP A 91 -5.08 -21.28 9.15
C ASP A 91 -4.20 -22.21 10.02
N ASN A 92 -3.28 -22.93 9.38
CA ASN A 92 -2.37 -23.88 10.04
C ASN A 92 -1.00 -23.29 10.39
N CYS A 93 -0.86 -21.97 10.49
CA CYS A 93 0.40 -21.35 10.91
C CYS A 93 0.61 -21.47 12.42
N GLU A 94 1.86 -21.33 12.86
CA GLU A 94 2.19 -21.35 14.29
C GLU A 94 1.55 -20.20 15.09
N LEU A 95 1.65 -20.28 16.41
CA LEU A 95 1.18 -19.23 17.33
C LEU A 95 1.81 -17.88 16.95
N GLY A 96 0.99 -16.83 16.88
CA GLY A 96 1.46 -15.50 16.47
C GLY A 96 1.64 -15.32 14.96
N ALA A 97 1.22 -16.28 14.14
CA ALA A 97 1.24 -16.18 12.68
C ALA A 97 -0.13 -16.44 12.05
N VAL A 98 -0.32 -15.84 10.86
CA VAL A 98 -1.52 -15.95 10.03
C VAL A 98 -1.13 -16.28 8.58
N CYS A 99 -1.98 -17.04 7.88
CA CYS A 99 -1.73 -17.40 6.50
C CYS A 99 -2.14 -16.28 5.54
N VAL A 100 -1.18 -15.73 4.80
CA VAL A 100 -1.42 -14.71 3.77
C VAL A 100 -0.78 -15.14 2.47
N ALA A 101 -1.60 -15.32 1.44
CA ALA A 101 -1.19 -15.85 0.14
C ALA A 101 -0.34 -17.13 0.26
N ARG A 102 -0.85 -18.06 1.06
CA ARG A 102 -0.25 -19.39 1.28
C ARG A 102 1.13 -19.37 1.92
N ILE A 103 1.50 -18.27 2.58
CA ILE A 103 2.72 -18.18 3.40
C ILE A 103 2.34 -17.73 4.81
N CYS A 104 2.86 -18.42 5.82
CA CYS A 104 2.70 -18.01 7.21
C CYS A 104 3.48 -16.72 7.46
N LYS A 105 2.79 -15.69 7.92
CA LYS A 105 3.37 -14.39 8.26
C LYS A 105 3.11 -14.09 9.72
N THR A 106 4.11 -13.52 10.39
CA THR A 106 3.96 -13.01 11.76
C THR A 106 2.85 -11.97 11.81
N ILE A 107 1.94 -12.08 12.78
CA ILE A 107 0.92 -11.06 13.06
C ILE A 107 1.63 -9.86 13.69
N CYS A 108 1.21 -8.66 13.30
CA CYS A 108 1.84 -7.42 13.76
C CYS A 108 0.81 -6.34 14.11
N ASP A 109 1.22 -5.37 14.91
CA ASP A 109 0.44 -4.17 15.20
C ASP A 109 0.71 -3.10 14.13
N PRO A 110 -0.26 -2.77 13.28
CA PRO A 110 -0.08 -1.80 12.21
C PRO A 110 -0.15 -0.34 12.70
N GLN A 111 -0.34 -0.09 13.99
CA GLN A 111 -0.26 1.23 14.63
C GLN A 111 1.14 1.51 15.19
N MET A 112 1.98 0.49 15.30
CA MET A 112 3.34 0.58 15.80
C MET A 112 4.34 0.49 14.65
N ALA A 113 5.51 1.09 14.87
CA ALA A 113 6.55 1.23 13.85
C ALA A 113 7.68 0.20 13.99
N GLY A 114 8.23 -0.25 12.87
CA GLY A 114 9.42 -1.11 12.83
C GLY A 114 9.31 -2.31 13.77
N ILE A 115 10.33 -2.53 14.62
CA ILE A 115 10.36 -3.67 15.57
C ILE A 115 9.23 -3.63 16.61
N ALA A 116 8.67 -2.46 16.90
CA ALA A 116 7.61 -2.33 17.87
C ALA A 116 6.25 -2.82 17.32
N SER A 117 6.14 -2.98 16.00
CA SER A 117 5.00 -3.65 15.36
C SER A 117 5.00 -5.17 15.58
N GLY A 118 6.11 -5.76 16.03
CA GLY A 118 6.30 -7.21 16.06
C GLY A 118 6.98 -7.77 14.81
N CYS A 119 7.15 -6.97 13.76
CA CYS A 119 7.96 -7.35 12.59
C CYS A 119 9.46 -7.17 12.85
N ASP A 120 10.30 -8.03 12.27
CA ASP A 120 11.74 -7.80 12.26
C ASP A 120 12.14 -6.65 11.31
N GLY A 121 13.40 -6.24 11.30
CA GLY A 121 13.88 -5.12 10.47
C GLY A 121 13.82 -5.37 8.95
N SER A 122 13.60 -6.60 8.50
CA SER A 122 13.44 -6.97 7.10
C SER A 122 11.97 -7.07 6.68
N HIS A 123 11.03 -6.80 7.58
CA HIS A 123 9.60 -6.82 7.31
C HIS A 123 8.93 -5.51 7.72
N THR A 124 7.79 -5.21 7.09
CA THR A 124 6.90 -4.10 7.46
C THR A 124 5.51 -4.65 7.73
N CYS A 125 4.82 -4.08 8.72
CA CYS A 125 3.47 -4.50 9.04
C CYS A 125 2.47 -4.06 7.95
N GLY A 126 1.99 -5.03 7.16
CA GLY A 126 1.00 -4.84 6.10
C GLY A 126 -0.43 -4.97 6.64
N ARG A 127 -1.32 -4.06 6.21
CA ARG A 127 -2.77 -4.13 6.48
C ARG A 127 -3.48 -4.81 5.32
N TYR A 128 -4.41 -5.70 5.64
CA TYR A 128 -5.11 -6.52 4.67
C TYR A 128 -6.60 -6.39 4.91
N ILE A 129 -7.31 -5.91 3.89
CA ILE A 129 -8.77 -5.78 3.96
C ILE A 129 -9.41 -7.15 4.17
N GLY A 130 -10.34 -7.23 5.12
CA GLY A 130 -11.03 -8.48 5.47
C GLY A 130 -10.14 -9.50 6.18
N LEU A 131 -8.99 -9.10 6.71
CA LEU A 131 -8.10 -9.95 7.50
C LEU A 131 -7.77 -9.25 8.82
N LEU A 132 -8.02 -9.90 9.95
CA LEU A 132 -7.78 -9.35 11.29
C LEU A 132 -8.47 -7.99 11.51
N GLU A 133 -9.65 -7.84 10.91
CA GLU A 133 -10.51 -6.66 11.07
C GLU A 133 -11.60 -6.93 12.12
N ALA A 134 -11.88 -5.93 12.95
CA ALA A 134 -13.02 -5.92 13.85
C ALA A 134 -13.80 -4.63 13.64
N SER A 135 -15.10 -4.75 13.34
CA SER A 135 -15.99 -3.59 13.08
C SER A 135 -15.47 -2.64 12.00
N GLY A 136 -14.80 -3.17 10.97
CA GLY A 136 -14.23 -2.39 9.85
C GLY A 136 -12.91 -1.68 10.14
N ALA A 137 -12.34 -1.84 11.34
CA ALA A 137 -10.99 -1.38 11.66
C ALA A 137 -10.01 -2.56 11.64
N ASN A 138 -8.81 -2.34 11.09
CA ASN A 138 -7.72 -3.32 11.18
C ASN A 138 -7.22 -3.35 12.63
N VAL A 139 -7.42 -4.47 13.32
CA VAL A 139 -6.92 -4.69 14.69
C VAL A 139 -5.45 -5.10 14.64
N ALA A 140 -5.09 -5.90 13.64
CA ALA A 140 -3.73 -6.35 13.40
C ALA A 140 -3.43 -6.40 11.90
N GLY A 141 -2.16 -6.65 11.56
CA GLY A 141 -1.67 -6.86 10.21
C GLY A 141 -0.82 -8.12 10.11
N ALA A 142 -0.09 -8.26 9.01
CA ALA A 142 0.89 -9.32 8.81
C ALA A 142 2.23 -8.75 8.33
N CYS A 143 3.33 -9.29 8.82
CA CYS A 143 4.69 -8.88 8.45
C CYS A 143 5.02 -9.29 7.02
N ASP A 144 5.12 -8.32 6.14
CA ASP A 144 5.50 -8.49 4.75
C ASP A 144 6.98 -8.21 4.55
N SER A 145 7.67 -9.02 3.75
CA SER A 145 9.08 -8.78 3.45
C SER A 145 9.25 -7.43 2.76
N ASN A 146 10.26 -6.69 3.19
CA ASN A 146 10.63 -5.41 2.61
C ASN A 146 11.27 -5.62 1.24
N CYS A 147 11.04 -4.64 0.36
CA CYS A 147 11.52 -4.70 -1.02
C CYS A 147 11.74 -3.30 -1.57
N ASN A 148 12.54 -3.18 -2.62
CA ASN A 148 12.69 -1.94 -3.37
C ASN A 148 11.60 -1.84 -4.45
N VAL A 149 10.81 -0.77 -4.39
CA VAL A 149 9.66 -0.58 -5.30
C VAL A 149 10.05 -0.30 -6.75
N LEU A 150 11.29 0.13 -7.00
CA LEU A 150 11.78 0.41 -8.35
C LEU A 150 12.22 -0.87 -9.06
N ASP A 151 13.16 -1.60 -8.46
CA ASP A 151 13.72 -2.82 -9.09
C ASP A 151 12.94 -4.11 -8.76
N GLN A 152 12.01 -4.03 -7.80
CA GLN A 152 11.16 -5.13 -7.35
C GLN A 152 11.93 -6.29 -6.70
N THR A 153 13.11 -6.02 -6.13
CA THR A 153 13.90 -6.97 -5.37
C THR A 153 13.59 -6.90 -3.88
N GLN A 154 13.55 -8.05 -3.21
CA GLN A 154 13.58 -8.11 -1.75
C GLN A 154 14.96 -7.71 -1.24
N PHE A 155 15.04 -7.29 0.02
CA PHE A 155 16.32 -6.93 0.63
C PHE A 155 17.28 -8.11 0.85
N ASP A 156 16.80 -9.34 0.76
CA ASP A 156 17.65 -10.55 0.69
C ASP A 156 18.19 -10.83 -0.73
N GLY A 157 17.81 -10.00 -1.71
CA GLY A 157 18.20 -10.11 -3.12
C GLY A 157 17.24 -10.92 -3.98
N ALA A 158 16.16 -11.48 -3.43
CA ALA A 158 15.22 -12.26 -4.24
C ALA A 158 14.42 -11.36 -5.20
N ALA A 159 14.47 -11.68 -6.49
CA ALA A 159 13.74 -10.94 -7.51
C ALA A 159 12.22 -11.12 -7.37
N ALA A 160 11.46 -10.09 -7.75
CA ALA A 160 10.00 -10.15 -7.83
C ALA A 160 9.33 -10.62 -6.54
N CYS A 161 9.81 -10.15 -5.38
CA CYS A 161 9.30 -10.57 -4.10
C CYS A 161 9.33 -12.09 -3.87
N GLY A 162 10.43 -12.74 -4.25
CA GLY A 162 10.60 -14.18 -4.05
C GLY A 162 9.76 -15.05 -5.00
N SER A 163 9.19 -14.46 -6.05
CA SER A 163 8.43 -15.24 -7.04
C SER A 163 9.34 -16.13 -7.88
N SER A 164 8.92 -17.36 -8.13
CA SER A 164 9.65 -18.32 -8.97
C SER A 164 9.63 -17.96 -10.46
N ASP A 165 8.65 -17.18 -10.90
CA ASP A 165 8.57 -16.61 -12.25
C ASP A 165 8.53 -15.06 -12.16
N PRO A 166 9.68 -14.40 -12.35
CA PRO A 166 9.75 -12.94 -12.33
C PRO A 166 8.92 -12.23 -13.41
N MET A 167 8.50 -12.90 -14.49
CA MET A 167 7.66 -12.32 -15.56
C MET A 167 6.16 -12.42 -15.27
N ALA A 168 5.77 -13.35 -14.39
CA ALA A 168 4.39 -13.54 -13.95
C ALA A 168 4.35 -13.72 -12.43
N PRO A 169 4.84 -12.73 -11.66
CA PRO A 169 5.12 -12.98 -10.28
C PRO A 169 3.82 -13.10 -9.48
N ASN A 170 3.76 -14.06 -8.56
CA ASN A 170 2.65 -14.22 -7.62
C ASN A 170 2.66 -13.16 -6.51
N GLN A 171 3.74 -12.41 -6.36
CA GLN A 171 3.91 -11.31 -5.43
C GLN A 171 4.56 -10.11 -6.13
N GLY A 172 4.24 -8.90 -5.68
CA GLY A 172 4.85 -7.67 -6.18
C GLY A 172 5.34 -6.81 -5.02
N CYS A 173 6.31 -5.94 -5.30
CA CYS A 173 6.73 -4.92 -4.36
C CYS A 173 5.88 -3.67 -4.55
N TYR A 174 5.09 -3.34 -3.53
CA TYR A 174 4.17 -2.20 -3.56
C TYR A 174 4.60 -1.15 -2.55
N ALA A 175 4.66 0.11 -3.00
CA ALA A 175 4.89 1.25 -2.14
C ALA A 175 3.84 1.28 -1.03
N ASN A 176 4.26 1.59 0.19
CA ASN A 176 3.32 1.86 1.27
C ASN A 176 2.78 3.28 1.06
N PRO A 177 1.48 3.49 0.81
CA PRO A 177 0.93 4.84 0.64
C PRO A 177 1.09 5.70 1.90
N PHE A 178 1.34 5.07 3.06
CA PHE A 178 1.65 5.73 4.32
C PHE A 178 3.16 5.61 4.56
N PHE A 179 3.95 6.50 3.94
CA PHE A 179 5.42 6.56 3.90
C PHE A 179 6.14 6.77 5.25
N LYS A 180 5.56 6.32 6.36
CA LYS A 180 5.92 6.86 7.66
C LYS A 180 7.21 6.28 8.26
N GLU A 181 7.84 5.23 7.71
CA GLU A 181 8.77 4.42 8.53
C GLU A 181 9.98 3.78 7.83
N ALA A 182 10.19 4.01 6.53
CA ALA A 182 11.35 3.48 5.83
C ALA A 182 12.56 4.44 5.92
N PRO A 183 13.69 4.07 6.55
CA PRO A 183 14.88 4.94 6.62
C PRO A 183 15.49 5.26 5.25
N ASP A 184 15.24 4.44 4.23
CA ASP A 184 15.79 4.57 2.88
C ASP A 184 14.79 5.09 1.82
N GLY A 185 13.54 5.38 2.24
CA GLY A 185 12.43 5.88 1.42
C GLY A 185 12.27 5.26 0.03
N THR A 186 12.69 4.01 -0.16
CA THR A 186 12.36 3.15 -1.33
C THR A 186 11.64 1.89 -0.92
N THR A 187 11.47 1.69 0.39
CA THR A 187 10.92 0.45 0.91
C THR A 187 9.43 0.33 0.58
N GLY A 188 9.10 -0.66 -0.23
CA GLY A 188 7.78 -1.25 -0.33
C GLY A 188 7.65 -2.47 0.57
N SER A 189 6.49 -3.12 0.51
CA SER A 189 6.38 -4.48 1.03
C SER A 189 5.88 -5.42 -0.05
N CYS A 190 6.36 -6.66 0.03
CA CYS A 190 5.94 -7.75 -0.81
C CYS A 190 4.53 -8.16 -0.45
N ALA A 191 3.61 -7.86 -1.36
CA ALA A 191 2.22 -8.28 -1.24
C ALA A 191 1.83 -9.20 -2.42
N PRO A 192 0.79 -10.01 -2.26
CA PRO A 192 0.31 -10.87 -3.33
C PRO A 192 -0.16 -10.03 -4.53
N VAL A 193 0.01 -10.55 -5.75
CA VAL A 193 -0.69 -9.99 -6.91
C VAL A 193 -2.19 -10.29 -6.77
N ARG A 194 -3.03 -9.26 -6.96
CA ARG A 194 -4.48 -9.41 -6.79
C ARG A 194 -5.13 -9.83 -8.10
N SER A 195 -5.99 -10.85 -8.01
CA SER A 195 -6.97 -11.17 -9.05
C SER A 195 -7.92 -10.02 -9.34
N ASP A 196 -8.15 -9.72 -10.61
CA ASP A 196 -9.11 -8.70 -11.02
C ASP A 196 -10.56 -9.21 -11.06
N THR A 197 -10.79 -10.51 -10.84
CA THR A 197 -12.12 -11.12 -10.91
C THR A 197 -12.51 -11.80 -9.60
N THR A 198 -13.82 -11.85 -9.36
CA THR A 198 -14.44 -12.72 -8.35
C THR A 198 -13.88 -14.12 -8.44
N ILE A 199 -13.51 -14.69 -7.29
CA ILE A 199 -12.94 -16.03 -7.09
C ILE A 199 -13.55 -17.01 -8.09
N PRO A 200 -12.80 -17.43 -9.12
CA PRO A 200 -13.31 -18.38 -10.09
C PRO A 200 -13.15 -19.79 -9.57
N THR A 201 -14.00 -20.66 -10.08
CA THR A 201 -14.19 -22.03 -9.60
C THR A 201 -13.04 -23.00 -9.93
N ASN A 202 -11.97 -22.54 -10.60
CA ASN A 202 -10.75 -23.33 -10.86
C ASN A 202 -9.47 -22.55 -10.52
N PRO A 203 -8.75 -22.91 -9.43
CA PRO A 203 -7.57 -22.20 -8.94
C PRO A 203 -6.35 -22.18 -9.88
N ALA A 204 -6.18 -23.18 -10.77
CA ALA A 204 -4.95 -23.34 -11.54
C ALA A 204 -4.90 -22.50 -12.83
N ASP A 205 -6.03 -22.33 -13.53
CA ASP A 205 -6.09 -21.53 -14.76
C ASP A 205 -6.13 -20.03 -14.47
N GLN A 206 -6.54 -19.66 -13.26
CA GLN A 206 -6.80 -18.28 -12.91
C GLN A 206 -5.53 -17.48 -12.60
N GLN A 207 -4.56 -18.09 -11.93
CA GLN A 207 -3.36 -17.38 -11.48
C GLN A 207 -2.61 -16.72 -12.65
N ASN A 208 -2.65 -17.33 -13.85
CA ASN A 208 -2.06 -16.77 -15.05
C ASN A 208 -2.87 -15.63 -15.68
N ILE A 209 -4.20 -15.70 -15.71
CA ILE A 209 -5.05 -14.63 -16.29
C ILE A 209 -5.04 -13.39 -15.41
N ASP A 210 -5.07 -13.60 -14.09
CA ASP A 210 -5.06 -12.54 -13.09
C ASP A 210 -3.75 -11.78 -13.04
N ASN A 211 -2.63 -12.51 -13.09
CA ASN A 211 -1.31 -11.89 -13.15
C ASN A 211 -1.15 -11.02 -14.40
N VAL A 212 -1.70 -11.46 -15.54
CA VAL A 212 -1.65 -10.69 -16.80
C VAL A 212 -2.41 -9.38 -16.66
N LYS A 213 -3.65 -9.41 -16.14
CA LYS A 213 -4.47 -8.20 -16.05
C LYS A 213 -4.04 -7.27 -14.93
N HIS A 214 -3.52 -7.79 -13.83
CA HIS A 214 -2.93 -6.97 -12.77
C HIS A 214 -1.70 -6.23 -13.28
N ASN A 215 -0.85 -6.91 -14.06
CA ASN A 215 0.31 -6.31 -14.71
C ASN A 215 -0.05 -5.25 -15.77
N ASP A 216 -1.31 -5.23 -16.23
CA ASP A 216 -1.84 -4.19 -17.13
C ASP A 216 -2.41 -2.98 -16.39
N ARG A 217 -2.46 -2.99 -15.05
CA ARG A 217 -2.86 -1.82 -14.23
C ARG A 217 -1.71 -0.84 -14.06
N THR A 218 -1.16 -0.42 -15.18
CA THR A 218 -0.07 0.54 -15.29
C THR A 218 -0.60 1.97 -15.19
N ASP A 219 0.20 2.94 -15.63
CA ASP A 219 -0.12 4.36 -15.54
C ASP A 219 -1.49 4.73 -16.14
N ARG A 220 -2.18 5.65 -15.46
CA ARG A 220 -3.52 6.17 -15.73
C ARG A 220 -4.65 5.14 -15.81
N VAL A 221 -4.41 3.92 -15.35
CA VAL A 221 -5.46 2.91 -15.18
C VAL A 221 -6.17 3.09 -13.85
N LYS A 222 -7.49 2.85 -13.81
CA LYS A 222 -8.23 2.88 -12.54
C LYS A 222 -7.71 1.77 -11.60
N PRO A 223 -7.33 2.10 -10.35
CA PRO A 223 -6.89 1.11 -9.38
C PRO A 223 -8.05 0.18 -9.00
N LEU A 224 -7.71 -1.01 -8.51
CA LEU A 224 -8.67 -1.82 -7.78
C LEU A 224 -9.11 -1.11 -6.50
N ILE A 225 -10.43 -1.01 -6.32
CA ILE A 225 -11.05 -0.41 -5.14
C ILE A 225 -11.89 -1.46 -4.43
N ASN A 226 -11.93 -1.38 -3.11
CA ASN A 226 -12.88 -2.14 -2.32
C ASN A 226 -14.29 -1.60 -2.64
N PRO A 227 -15.21 -2.43 -3.17
CA PRO A 227 -16.54 -1.96 -3.51
C PRO A 227 -17.36 -1.53 -2.29
N SER A 228 -17.07 -2.08 -1.11
CA SER A 228 -17.79 -1.80 0.14
C SER A 228 -17.31 -0.52 0.82
N THR A 229 -16.00 -0.23 0.77
CA THR A 229 -15.42 0.94 1.45
C THR A 229 -15.02 2.08 0.51
N GLY A 230 -14.83 1.80 -0.78
CA GLY A 230 -14.28 2.76 -1.76
C GLY A 230 -12.76 2.95 -1.68
N ASN A 231 -12.08 2.32 -0.71
CA ASN A 231 -10.64 2.47 -0.51
C ASN A 231 -9.84 1.70 -1.57
N THR A 232 -8.69 2.22 -2.00
CA THR A 232 -7.77 1.47 -2.86
C THR A 232 -7.02 0.43 -2.05
N PHE A 233 -6.79 -0.73 -2.66
CA PHE A 233 -5.88 -1.73 -2.10
C PHE A 233 -4.42 -1.26 -2.24
N LYS A 234 -3.52 -1.75 -1.38
CA LYS A 234 -2.07 -1.51 -1.55
C LYS A 234 -1.57 -2.02 -2.90
N ASN A 235 -2.01 -3.22 -3.26
CA ASN A 235 -1.77 -3.87 -4.54
C ASN A 235 -2.89 -3.55 -5.55
N SER A 236 -3.38 -2.30 -5.58
CA SER A 236 -4.44 -1.91 -6.52
C SER A 236 -3.97 -1.63 -7.94
N CYS A 237 -2.66 -1.42 -8.09
CA CYS A 237 -1.95 -1.10 -9.33
C CYS A 237 -0.88 -2.15 -9.58
N ALA A 238 -0.35 -2.20 -10.81
CA ALA A 238 0.75 -3.10 -11.15
C ALA A 238 2.00 -2.80 -10.29
N PRO A 239 2.90 -3.77 -10.06
CA PRO A 239 4.11 -3.53 -9.27
C PRO A 239 4.98 -2.39 -9.87
N GLY A 240 5.46 -1.51 -8.99
CA GLY A 240 6.16 -0.28 -9.37
C GLY A 240 5.25 0.82 -9.92
N TYR A 241 3.94 0.73 -9.66
CA TYR A 241 2.95 1.78 -9.80
C TYR A 241 2.20 1.90 -8.46
N MET A 242 1.64 3.07 -8.16
CA MET A 242 0.85 3.29 -6.95
C MET A 242 -0.43 4.06 -7.24
N PRO A 243 -1.51 3.88 -6.46
CA PRO A 243 -2.70 4.70 -6.59
C PRO A 243 -2.43 6.12 -6.10
N ILE A 244 -2.77 7.11 -6.91
CA ILE A 244 -2.74 8.52 -6.57
C ILE A 244 -4.12 9.11 -6.75
N TYR A 245 -4.51 9.97 -5.81
CA TYR A 245 -5.79 10.65 -5.81
C TYR A 245 -5.62 12.05 -6.40
N PHE A 246 -6.46 12.33 -7.39
CA PHE A 246 -6.53 13.60 -8.08
C PHE A 246 -7.91 14.19 -7.81
N GLU A 247 -7.96 15.35 -7.19
CA GLU A 247 -9.18 16.15 -7.15
C GLU A 247 -9.32 16.90 -8.48
N ASN A 248 -10.52 16.97 -9.04
CA ASN A 248 -10.85 17.96 -10.07
C ASN A 248 -12.12 18.70 -9.66
N ASP A 249 -12.50 19.75 -10.39
CA ASP A 249 -13.67 20.58 -10.10
C ASP A 249 -15.00 19.83 -9.87
N THR A 250 -15.09 18.57 -10.31
CA THR A 250 -16.32 17.79 -10.33
C THR A 250 -16.27 16.48 -9.55
N SER A 251 -15.08 15.94 -9.25
CA SER A 251 -14.92 14.61 -8.67
C SER A 251 -13.48 14.34 -8.20
N MET A 252 -13.36 13.53 -7.15
CA MET A 252 -12.11 12.82 -6.85
C MET A 252 -11.96 11.64 -7.80
N LYS A 253 -10.81 11.55 -8.47
CA LYS A 253 -10.40 10.39 -9.26
C LYS A 253 -9.20 9.74 -8.61
N THR A 254 -9.10 8.42 -8.69
CA THR A 254 -7.88 7.71 -8.32
C THR A 254 -7.38 6.99 -9.54
N LEU A 255 -6.10 7.20 -9.88
CA LEU A 255 -5.45 6.50 -11.00
C LEU A 255 -4.15 5.88 -10.50
N CYS A 256 -3.74 4.80 -11.14
CA CYS A 256 -2.40 4.26 -10.99
C CYS A 256 -1.40 5.19 -11.65
N THR A 257 -0.29 5.48 -10.96
CA THR A 257 0.80 6.31 -11.46
C THR A 257 2.12 5.57 -11.36
N GLY A 258 2.95 5.69 -12.40
CA GLY A 258 4.27 5.06 -12.44
C GLY A 258 5.21 5.62 -11.38
N LEU A 259 5.93 4.72 -10.71
CA LEU A 259 7.08 5.11 -9.88
C LEU A 259 8.32 5.20 -10.77
N CYS A 260 9.05 6.30 -10.63
CA CYS A 260 10.27 6.58 -11.39
C CYS A 260 11.46 6.79 -10.45
N ALA A 261 12.67 6.65 -10.97
CA ALA A 261 13.87 7.12 -10.27
C ALA A 261 14.07 8.59 -10.63
N PRO A 262 13.95 9.54 -9.70
CA PRO A 262 14.20 10.94 -9.99
C PRO A 262 15.71 11.17 -10.11
N ASN A 263 16.10 12.17 -10.89
CA ASN A 263 17.52 12.55 -10.99
C ASN A 263 18.04 13.02 -9.62
N PRO A 264 19.24 12.59 -9.20
CA PRO A 264 19.86 13.05 -7.96
C PRO A 264 19.78 14.57 -7.80
N THR A 265 19.39 15.02 -6.60
CA THR A 265 19.40 16.45 -6.27
C THR A 265 20.85 16.97 -6.28
N GLY A 266 21.13 18.05 -7.00
CA GLY A 266 22.48 18.61 -7.14
C GLY A 266 23.18 18.28 -8.46
N ILE A 267 22.47 17.77 -9.46
CA ILE A 267 23.01 17.68 -10.81
C ILE A 267 23.05 19.11 -11.37
N ASN A 268 24.26 19.63 -11.62
CA ASN A 268 24.44 20.96 -12.22
C ASN A 268 23.48 21.13 -13.42
N SER A 269 22.77 22.25 -13.47
CA SER A 269 21.83 22.59 -14.55
C SER A 269 22.41 22.35 -15.96
N ASP A 270 23.72 22.48 -16.14
CA ASP A 270 24.43 22.15 -17.38
C ASP A 270 24.34 20.66 -17.77
N ILE A 271 24.34 19.74 -16.81
CA ILE A 271 24.23 18.29 -17.03
C ILE A 271 22.77 17.90 -17.34
N VAL A 272 21.80 18.52 -16.68
CA VAL A 272 20.36 18.36 -17.00
C VAL A 272 20.09 18.88 -18.41
N ALA A 273 20.62 20.06 -18.78
CA ALA A 273 20.50 20.61 -20.12
C ALA A 273 21.18 19.74 -21.18
N ALA A 274 22.24 19.01 -20.82
CA ALA A 274 22.91 18.07 -21.71
C ALA A 274 22.18 16.72 -21.85
N LYS A 275 21.33 16.34 -20.88
CA LYS A 275 20.55 15.10 -20.90
C LYS A 275 19.08 15.38 -21.19
N SER A 276 18.66 15.22 -22.45
CA SER A 276 17.26 15.37 -22.86
C SER A 276 16.27 14.44 -22.12
N SER A 277 16.77 13.39 -21.46
CA SER A 277 15.99 12.45 -20.64
C SER A 277 15.79 12.91 -19.19
N ALA A 278 16.52 13.93 -18.73
CA ALA A 278 16.59 14.25 -17.30
C ALA A 278 15.23 14.66 -16.69
N GLN A 279 14.35 15.29 -17.49
CA GLN A 279 12.99 15.61 -17.05
C GLN A 279 12.11 14.36 -16.80
N PHE A 280 12.49 13.22 -17.38
CA PHE A 280 11.75 11.96 -17.30
C PHE A 280 12.27 11.03 -16.20
N GLY A 281 13.37 11.38 -15.53
CA GLY A 281 14.00 10.60 -14.46
C GLY A 281 15.48 10.28 -14.70
N ASP A 282 16.07 9.54 -13.77
CA ASP A 282 17.43 9.01 -13.85
C ASP A 282 17.46 7.76 -14.74
N ASP A 283 18.14 7.88 -15.88
CA ASP A 283 18.28 6.82 -16.86
C ASP A 283 19.30 5.74 -16.48
N THR A 284 20.04 5.94 -15.39
CA THR A 284 21.06 5.02 -14.89
C THR A 284 20.53 4.04 -13.85
N VAL A 285 19.44 4.39 -13.15
CA VAL A 285 18.84 3.55 -12.12
C VAL A 285 18.05 2.40 -12.78
N PRO A 286 18.39 1.13 -12.47
CA PRO A 286 17.61 0.00 -12.95
C PRO A 286 16.22 -0.01 -12.32
N VAL A 287 15.19 -0.07 -13.17
CA VAL A 287 13.80 -0.18 -12.73
C VAL A 287 13.15 -1.35 -13.45
N LYS A 288 12.28 -2.09 -12.75
CA LYS A 288 11.56 -3.21 -13.33
C LYS A 288 10.19 -2.76 -13.83
N LEU A 289 9.90 -3.08 -15.10
CA LEU A 289 8.55 -3.01 -15.65
C LEU A 289 7.77 -4.29 -15.33
N PRO A 290 6.43 -4.24 -15.15
CA PRO A 290 5.64 -5.39 -14.70
C PRO A 290 5.82 -6.67 -15.53
N ARG A 291 6.05 -6.53 -16.84
CA ARG A 291 6.17 -7.65 -17.80
C ARG A 291 7.63 -8.00 -18.15
N LYS A 292 8.63 -7.40 -17.49
CA LYS A 292 10.05 -7.72 -17.70
C LYS A 292 10.55 -8.63 -16.59
N ALA A 293 11.43 -9.57 -16.94
CA ALA A 293 12.00 -10.52 -15.98
C ALA A 293 12.90 -9.84 -14.93
N ALA A 294 13.58 -8.76 -15.31
CA ALA A 294 14.55 -8.07 -14.46
C ALA A 294 14.46 -6.54 -14.63
N ALA A 295 15.02 -5.82 -13.68
CA ALA A 295 15.19 -4.37 -13.75
C ALA A 295 16.22 -4.00 -14.83
N VAL A 296 15.95 -2.93 -15.58
CA VAL A 296 16.85 -2.43 -16.64
C VAL A 296 17.01 -0.92 -16.48
N ALA A 297 18.24 -0.42 -16.67
CA ALA A 297 18.49 1.01 -16.67
C ALA A 297 17.68 1.71 -17.77
N GLY A 298 17.09 2.85 -17.44
CA GLY A 298 16.26 3.64 -18.36
C GLY A 298 14.81 3.18 -18.47
N ASP A 299 14.41 2.04 -17.90
CA ASP A 299 13.00 1.64 -17.79
C ASP A 299 12.22 2.47 -16.77
N GLY A 300 12.92 3.13 -15.84
CA GLY A 300 12.35 4.01 -14.83
C GLY A 300 11.90 5.37 -15.36
N LEU A 301 12.17 5.66 -16.63
CA LEU A 301 11.81 6.94 -17.23
C LEU A 301 10.31 7.04 -17.44
N CYS A 302 9.76 8.23 -17.18
CA CYS A 302 8.38 8.60 -17.40
C CYS A 302 8.06 8.89 -18.88
N GLU A 303 8.52 8.00 -19.75
CA GLU A 303 8.28 8.05 -21.19
C GLU A 303 7.23 7.04 -21.61
N VAL A 304 6.73 7.24 -22.83
CA VAL A 304 5.80 6.34 -23.51
C VAL A 304 6.37 4.92 -23.59
N LEU A 305 5.54 3.92 -23.23
CA LEU A 305 5.89 2.49 -23.16
C LEU A 305 6.88 2.10 -22.05
N LYS A 306 7.16 3.01 -21.10
CA LYS A 306 7.96 2.73 -19.90
C LYS A 306 7.11 2.86 -18.63
N LYS A 307 7.49 3.72 -17.69
CA LYS A 307 6.70 4.01 -16.47
C LYS A 307 5.61 5.06 -16.70
N GLY A 308 5.75 5.90 -17.73
CA GLY A 308 4.74 6.91 -18.05
C GLY A 308 3.60 6.39 -18.91
N ASN A 309 2.63 7.27 -19.16
CA ASN A 309 1.48 7.02 -20.01
C ASN A 309 1.88 6.47 -21.40
N ALA A 310 1.08 5.54 -21.93
CA ALA A 310 1.20 5.00 -23.28
C ALA A 310 1.10 6.05 -24.41
N THR A 311 0.59 7.26 -24.17
CA THR A 311 0.34 8.25 -25.23
C THR A 311 1.14 9.54 -25.11
N GLU A 312 1.59 9.93 -23.92
CA GLU A 312 2.23 11.22 -23.68
C GLU A 312 3.38 11.06 -22.68
N PRO A 313 4.51 11.76 -22.88
CA PRO A 313 5.58 11.79 -21.89
C PRO A 313 5.15 12.57 -20.65
N GLU A 314 5.71 12.20 -19.50
CA GLU A 314 5.39 12.73 -18.18
C GLU A 314 6.68 13.10 -17.47
N ASN A 315 6.65 14.04 -16.52
CA ASN A 315 7.87 14.38 -15.79
C ASN A 315 8.04 13.45 -14.60
N CYS A 316 9.26 13.04 -14.28
CA CYS A 316 9.52 12.36 -13.03
C CYS A 316 9.67 13.39 -11.91
N VAL A 317 8.75 13.39 -10.95
CA VAL A 317 8.71 14.37 -9.85
C VAL A 317 8.99 13.66 -8.54
N PHE A 318 9.90 14.22 -7.74
CA PHE A 318 10.13 13.74 -6.38
C PHE A 318 8.85 13.78 -5.54
N LEU A 319 8.67 12.77 -4.70
CA LEU A 319 7.47 12.61 -3.91
C LEU A 319 7.38 13.63 -2.75
N TRP A 320 8.51 14.00 -2.13
CA TRP A 320 8.60 14.94 -1.00
C TRP A 320 8.19 16.35 -1.43
N GLY A 321 8.37 16.70 -2.71
CA GLY A 321 7.90 17.96 -3.28
C GLY A 321 6.37 18.12 -3.22
N ILE A 322 5.66 17.01 -3.00
CA ILE A 322 4.20 16.93 -2.89
C ILE A 322 3.78 16.79 -1.41
N PHE A 323 4.69 16.34 -0.53
CA PHE A 323 4.43 16.14 0.90
C PHE A 323 4.82 17.32 1.75
N ILE A 324 3.96 18.33 1.72
CA ILE A 324 4.02 19.44 2.66
C ILE A 324 2.99 19.19 3.74
N GLN A 325 3.43 19.24 5.00
CA GLN A 325 2.57 19.10 6.15
C GLN A 325 1.46 20.16 6.14
N GLN A 326 0.37 19.91 6.88
CA GLN A 326 -0.76 20.85 6.97
C GLN A 326 -0.34 22.27 7.43
N ASP A 327 0.79 22.40 8.11
CA ASP A 327 1.35 23.66 8.60
C ASP A 327 2.31 24.34 7.59
N GLY A 328 2.49 23.78 6.40
CA GLY A 328 3.40 24.28 5.37
C GLY A 328 4.85 23.85 5.57
N THR A 329 5.15 22.99 6.55
CA THR A 329 6.51 22.47 6.76
C THR A 329 6.76 21.20 5.95
N ILE A 330 7.98 21.03 5.47
CA ILE A 330 8.42 19.76 4.88
C ILE A 330 8.54 18.75 6.03
N ASN A 331 8.02 17.53 5.86
CA ASN A 331 8.29 16.47 6.82
C ASN A 331 9.80 16.15 6.80
N PRO A 332 10.55 16.38 7.90
CA PRO A 332 11.99 16.17 7.91
C PRO A 332 12.40 14.70 7.70
N MET A 333 11.46 13.76 7.86
CA MET A 333 11.67 12.34 7.51
C MET A 333 11.71 12.09 5.99
N LEU A 334 11.29 13.06 5.17
CA LEU A 334 11.26 13.00 3.71
C LEU A 334 12.34 13.90 3.08
N GLY A 335 13.47 14.05 3.77
CA GLY A 335 14.58 14.85 3.27
C GLY A 335 15.17 14.32 1.96
N PRO A 336 16.00 15.12 1.25
CA PRO A 336 16.59 14.76 -0.04
C PRO A 336 17.48 13.50 0.00
N GLU A 337 17.89 13.06 1.19
CA GLU A 337 18.65 11.82 1.39
C GLU A 337 17.75 10.58 1.63
N GLY A 338 16.48 10.81 1.97
CA GLY A 338 15.53 9.77 2.33
C GLY A 338 14.74 9.22 1.15
N GLU A 339 14.34 10.06 0.19
CA GLU A 339 13.49 9.60 -0.93
C GLU A 339 14.28 9.33 -2.20
N GLN A 340 14.29 8.08 -2.66
CA GLN A 340 15.01 7.68 -3.88
C GLN A 340 14.08 7.34 -5.05
N PHE A 341 12.77 7.60 -4.93
CA PHE A 341 11.82 7.47 -6.05
C PHE A 341 10.88 8.67 -6.17
N GLY A 342 10.29 8.81 -7.35
CA GLY A 342 9.35 9.85 -7.72
C GLY A 342 8.14 9.28 -8.44
N LEU A 343 7.31 10.16 -8.97
CA LEU A 343 6.09 9.85 -9.69
C LEU A 343 6.15 10.37 -11.12
N CYS A 344 5.63 9.57 -12.05
CA CYS A 344 5.37 10.03 -13.40
C CYS A 344 4.17 10.98 -13.41
N PHE A 345 4.45 12.27 -13.48
CA PHE A 345 3.49 13.34 -13.33
C PHE A 345 2.96 13.79 -14.70
N PRO A 346 1.66 13.58 -14.97
CA PRO A 346 1.03 13.98 -16.23
C PRO A 346 0.75 15.48 -16.29
N PHE A 347 1.78 16.30 -16.51
CA PHE A 347 1.66 17.77 -16.53
C PHE A 347 0.56 18.30 -17.46
N SER A 348 0.28 17.63 -18.58
CA SER A 348 -0.81 17.97 -19.52
C SER A 348 -2.22 17.87 -18.92
N THR A 349 -2.37 17.10 -17.83
CA THR A 349 -3.64 16.85 -17.14
C THR A 349 -3.85 17.79 -15.97
N PHE A 350 -2.78 18.35 -15.40
CA PHE A 350 -2.87 19.27 -14.28
C PHE A 350 -3.01 20.69 -14.75
N HIS A 351 -3.92 21.40 -14.11
CA HIS A 351 -4.11 22.81 -14.35
C HIS A 351 -3.83 23.57 -13.04
N TYR A 352 -3.42 24.82 -13.18
CA TYR A 352 -3.30 25.74 -12.07
C TYR A 352 -4.10 27.00 -12.38
N ASP A 353 -4.52 27.68 -11.32
CA ASP A 353 -5.17 28.98 -11.39
C ASP A 353 -4.07 30.05 -11.52
N SER A 354 -3.85 30.53 -12.73
CA SER A 354 -2.72 31.38 -13.07
C SER A 354 -2.89 32.86 -12.74
N ASP A 355 -4.12 33.27 -12.46
CA ASP A 355 -4.51 34.65 -12.14
C ASP A 355 -5.28 34.78 -10.81
N ASN A 356 -5.40 33.67 -10.06
CA ASN A 356 -6.03 33.58 -8.75
C ASN A 356 -7.52 33.97 -8.77
N ASN A 357 -8.24 33.60 -9.84
CA ASN A 357 -9.66 33.90 -10.03
C ASN A 357 -10.61 32.77 -9.54
N MET A 358 -10.06 31.72 -8.92
CA MET A 358 -10.73 30.49 -8.48
C MET A 358 -11.20 29.58 -9.62
N SER A 359 -10.65 29.76 -10.82
CA SER A 359 -10.84 28.88 -11.97
C SER A 359 -9.50 28.40 -12.48
N GLU A 360 -9.40 27.10 -12.72
CA GLU A 360 -8.23 26.51 -13.35
C GLU A 360 -8.18 26.93 -14.83
N ASP A 361 -7.12 27.62 -15.25
CA ASP A 361 -7.06 28.27 -16.57
C ASP A 361 -5.79 27.94 -17.36
N LYS A 362 -4.74 27.42 -16.72
CA LYS A 362 -3.49 27.03 -17.41
C LYS A 362 -3.04 25.62 -17.08
N VAL A 363 -2.66 24.89 -18.11
CA VAL A 363 -2.00 23.59 -18.02
C VAL A 363 -0.63 23.74 -17.37
N PHE A 364 -0.25 22.80 -16.52
CA PHE A 364 1.10 22.73 -15.98
C PHE A 364 2.11 22.56 -17.12
N PRO A 365 3.09 23.46 -17.28
CA PRO A 365 4.07 23.35 -18.36
C PRO A 365 4.96 22.13 -18.16
N ASN A 366 5.47 21.58 -19.27
CA ASN A 366 6.53 20.60 -19.21
C ASN A 366 7.74 21.24 -18.50
N PHE A 367 8.43 20.50 -17.64
CA PHE A 367 9.57 21.06 -16.91
C PHE A 367 10.66 21.56 -17.84
N ALA A 368 10.91 20.90 -18.97
CA ALA A 368 11.83 21.37 -20.01
C ALA A 368 11.53 22.79 -20.53
N SER A 369 10.27 23.23 -20.43
CA SER A 369 9.83 24.55 -20.88
C SER A 369 9.82 25.61 -19.78
N LEU A 370 10.04 25.21 -18.52
CA LEU A 370 10.16 26.16 -17.42
C LEU A 370 11.52 26.87 -17.53
N PRO A 371 11.55 28.21 -17.55
CA PRO A 371 12.80 28.94 -17.66
C PRO A 371 13.70 28.59 -16.46
N PRO A 372 15.03 28.48 -16.65
CA PRO A 372 15.97 28.44 -15.53
C PRO A 372 15.68 29.63 -14.60
N ARG A 373 15.54 29.39 -13.30
CA ARG A 373 15.41 30.47 -12.33
C ARG A 373 16.77 31.13 -12.29
N SER A 374 16.88 32.29 -12.94
CA SER A 374 17.99 33.18 -12.64
C SER A 374 17.70 33.82 -11.29
N ALA A 375 18.74 33.98 -10.45
CA ALA A 375 18.66 34.68 -9.16
C ALA A 375 18.07 36.12 -9.26
N SER A 376 17.84 36.64 -10.46
CA SER A 376 17.32 37.99 -10.73
C SER A 376 15.82 38.06 -11.03
N THR A 377 15.10 36.94 -11.21
CA THR A 377 13.67 36.98 -11.58
C THR A 377 12.90 35.86 -10.87
N PRO A 378 12.22 36.15 -9.74
CA PRO A 378 11.41 35.16 -9.04
C PRO A 378 10.21 34.76 -9.92
N GLY A 379 10.31 33.61 -10.58
CA GLY A 379 9.19 33.01 -11.32
C GLY A 379 8.18 32.36 -10.37
N VAL A 380 6.91 32.32 -10.79
CA VAL A 380 5.80 31.67 -10.05
C VAL A 380 6.00 30.15 -9.96
N PHE A 381 6.82 29.58 -10.84
CA PHE A 381 7.13 28.15 -10.89
C PHE A 381 8.56 27.87 -10.43
N PRO A 382 8.83 26.65 -9.94
CA PRO A 382 10.18 26.11 -9.93
C PRO A 382 10.70 26.08 -11.38
N ALA A 383 11.97 26.36 -11.61
CA ALA A 383 12.58 26.12 -12.91
C ALA A 383 12.64 24.62 -13.25
N ALA A 384 12.88 24.28 -14.52
CA ALA A 384 13.28 22.92 -14.93
C ALA A 384 14.48 22.36 -14.13
N PHE A 385 15.24 23.27 -13.54
CA PHE A 385 16.53 23.10 -12.90
C PHE A 385 16.50 23.44 -11.41
N ASP A 386 15.34 23.81 -10.84
CA ASP A 386 15.20 23.90 -9.40
C ASP A 386 15.12 22.47 -8.87
N ASP A 387 16.29 21.84 -8.80
CA ASP A 387 16.53 20.74 -7.89
C ASP A 387 15.98 21.16 -6.52
N ALA A 388 15.47 20.22 -5.73
CA ALA A 388 15.09 20.42 -4.34
C ALA A 388 16.01 21.36 -3.54
N CYS A 389 17.28 21.34 -3.90
CA CYS A 389 18.38 22.05 -3.28
C CYS A 389 18.63 23.46 -3.85
N ASP A 390 18.11 23.85 -5.02
CA ASP A 390 18.30 25.24 -5.53
C ASP A 390 17.31 26.24 -4.91
N PHE A 391 16.31 25.74 -4.16
CA PHE A 391 15.63 26.50 -3.10
C PHE A 391 16.53 26.79 -1.88
N VAL A 392 17.78 26.30 -1.88
CA VAL A 392 18.71 26.29 -0.74
C VAL A 392 20.05 26.93 -1.13
N GLY A 393 19.98 28.11 -1.76
CA GLY A 393 21.16 28.90 -2.08
C GLY A 393 22.00 29.27 -0.84
N ASN A 394 23.26 28.82 -0.86
CA ASN A 394 24.42 29.26 -0.08
C ASN A 394 24.57 28.77 1.38
N GLY A 395 24.99 27.52 1.56
CA GLY A 395 26.01 27.13 2.56
C GLY A 395 25.66 27.27 4.05
N ALA A 396 24.42 27.61 4.41
CA ALA A 396 23.92 27.56 5.78
C ALA A 396 22.88 26.43 5.86
N ALA A 397 22.94 25.63 6.94
CA ALA A 397 21.96 24.58 7.26
C ALA A 397 20.52 25.05 6.99
N CYS A 398 19.64 24.15 6.50
CA CYS A 398 18.22 24.38 6.18
C CYS A 398 17.49 25.32 7.15
N LEU A 399 17.54 26.62 6.91
CA LEU A 399 16.86 27.63 7.73
C LEU A 399 15.82 28.38 6.89
N ARG A 400 14.62 27.81 6.90
CA ARG A 400 13.27 28.44 6.95
C ARG A 400 12.83 29.58 5.99
N SER A 401 13.61 30.12 5.05
CA SER A 401 13.16 31.36 4.37
C SER A 401 12.38 31.26 3.05
N GLU A 402 12.18 30.08 2.41
CA GLU A 402 11.47 30.04 1.10
C GLU A 402 10.43 28.91 0.94
N ALA A 403 9.58 28.70 1.94
CA ALA A 403 8.40 27.80 1.88
C ALA A 403 7.25 28.31 0.97
N ASN A 404 7.50 29.22 0.02
CA ASN A 404 6.45 30.02 -0.62
C ASN A 404 5.78 29.40 -1.86
N LEU A 405 6.20 28.23 -2.35
CA LEU A 405 5.45 27.53 -3.40
C LEU A 405 4.18 26.86 -2.85
N PHE A 406 4.14 26.63 -1.53
CA PHE A 406 3.03 25.96 -0.83
C PHE A 406 2.67 26.56 0.54
N GLN A 407 3.19 27.74 0.89
CA GLN A 407 2.52 28.57 1.90
C GLN A 407 1.11 28.86 1.40
N PRO A 408 0.10 28.93 2.30
CA PRO A 408 -1.29 28.97 1.93
C PRO A 408 -1.57 30.17 1.02
N MET A 409 -1.67 29.94 -0.29
CA MET A 409 -2.47 30.81 -1.15
C MET A 409 -3.86 30.80 -0.51
N GLN A 410 -4.28 31.95 0.00
CA GLN A 410 -5.49 32.08 0.82
C GLN A 410 -6.74 31.77 -0.03
N ALA A 411 -7.14 30.49 -0.06
CA ALA A 411 -8.39 29.90 -0.58
C ALA A 411 -8.68 30.04 -2.10
N PRO A 412 -9.50 29.12 -2.69
CA PRO A 412 -9.48 27.67 -2.64
C PRO A 412 -8.93 27.13 -3.97
N GLN A 413 -7.69 26.63 -4.01
CA GLN A 413 -7.19 25.92 -5.19
C GLN A 413 -7.74 24.48 -5.19
N LYS A 414 -8.49 24.10 -6.23
CA LYS A 414 -9.32 22.88 -6.26
C LYS A 414 -8.63 21.63 -6.81
N GLN A 415 -7.34 21.69 -7.09
CA GLN A 415 -6.55 20.51 -7.45
C GLN A 415 -5.58 20.16 -6.32
N MET A 416 -6.07 19.39 -5.35
CA MET A 416 -5.22 18.74 -4.36
C MET A 416 -4.86 17.34 -4.85
N MET A 417 -3.56 17.08 -4.98
CA MET A 417 -3.06 15.71 -5.05
C MET A 417 -3.08 15.12 -3.64
N ARG A 418 -3.70 13.95 -3.47
CA ARG A 418 -3.67 13.21 -2.20
C ARG A 418 -3.05 11.84 -2.41
N LEU A 419 -2.30 11.39 -1.43
CA LEU A 419 -1.73 10.05 -1.36
C LEU A 419 -2.37 9.36 -0.14
N GLY A 420 -3.16 8.29 -0.36
CA GLY A 420 -3.77 7.50 0.71
C GLY A 420 -5.31 7.54 0.80
N ASP A 421 -5.85 7.04 1.91
CA ASP A 421 -7.28 6.73 2.15
C ASP A 421 -8.25 7.89 1.80
N PRO A 422 -9.28 7.69 0.94
CA PRO A 422 -10.26 8.73 0.58
C PRO A 422 -11.17 9.12 1.74
N SER A 423 -11.26 8.30 2.80
CA SER A 423 -12.04 8.54 4.00
C SER A 423 -11.29 9.34 5.08
N ALA A 424 -9.97 9.52 4.93
CA ALA A 424 -9.25 10.47 5.75
C ALA A 424 -9.85 11.88 5.52
N PRO A 425 -10.05 12.70 6.58
CA PRO A 425 -10.62 14.02 6.43
C PRO A 425 -9.81 14.79 5.39
N ALA A 426 -10.51 15.32 4.39
CA ALA A 426 -9.91 16.20 3.40
C ALA A 426 -9.07 17.25 4.12
N ILE A 427 -7.85 17.51 3.62
CA ILE A 427 -7.10 18.71 4.00
C ILE A 427 -7.92 19.89 3.47
N ARG A 428 -8.92 20.28 4.25
CA ARG A 428 -9.68 21.52 4.07
C ARG A 428 -9.09 22.51 5.05
N ARG A 429 -8.62 23.62 4.52
CA ARG A 429 -8.77 24.90 5.20
C ARG A 429 -10.06 25.52 4.70
#